data_AF-A0AAU5CA51-F1
#
_entry.id   AF-A0AAU5CA51-F1
#
_cell.length_a   1.000
_cell.length_b   1.000
_cell.length_c   1.000
_cell.angle_alpha   90.00
_cell.angle_beta   90.00
_cell.angle_gamma   90.00
#
_symmetry.space_group_name_H-M   'P 1'
#
loop_
_entity.id
_entity.type
_entity.pdbx_description
1 polymer ?
#
loop_
_entity_poly.entity_id
_entity_poly.type
_entity_poly.pdbx_seq_one_letter_code
_entity_poly.pdbx_strand_id
1 'polypeptide(L)'
;MSRDAEVIVLARWSDEVMEPLTQDDPERTWRGRFVPIAGHWGYEFGWALEFEKMHARKGLLRHLESLPWPHPHTVQVLLRDQDDDCFGLWMFQEGRLVEVTIPRTERFHQPAPPNEDFDPDPGMLLRTDQDSALPEQTPEARRDTRSPW
;
A
#
# COMPACT_ATOMS: atom_id res chain seq x y z
N MET A 1 -4.09 -14.86 -12.68
CA MET A 1 -4.88 -14.83 -11.44
C MET A 1 -4.94 -13.38 -10.98
N SER A 2 -6.10 -12.91 -10.50
CA SER A 2 -6.16 -11.64 -9.76
C SER A 2 -5.29 -11.75 -8.53
N ARG A 3 -4.52 -10.71 -8.24
CA ARG A 3 -3.80 -10.56 -6.98
C ARG A 3 -4.52 -9.47 -6.23
N ASP A 4 -5.34 -9.86 -5.27
CA ASP A 4 -6.19 -8.92 -4.54
C ASP A 4 -5.32 -8.12 -3.55
N ALA A 5 -5.68 -6.86 -3.31
CA ALA A 5 -4.95 -6.01 -2.38
C ALA A 5 -5.91 -5.17 -1.53
N GLU A 6 -5.59 -5.06 -0.26
CA GLU A 6 -6.32 -4.30 0.74
C GLU A 6 -5.49 -3.09 1.15
N VAL A 7 -6.13 -1.93 1.23
CA VAL A 7 -5.54 -0.68 1.66
C VAL A 7 -6.38 -0.09 2.77
N ILE A 8 -5.73 0.26 3.88
CA ILE A 8 -6.35 1.00 4.97
C ILE A 8 -5.53 2.25 5.20
N VAL A 9 -6.16 3.42 5.12
CA VAL A 9 -5.55 4.70 5.49
C VAL A 9 -6.10 5.08 6.85
N LEU A 10 -5.23 5.30 7.83
CA LEU A 10 -5.57 5.92 9.11
C LEU A 10 -4.99 7.33 9.13
N ALA A 11 -5.86 8.34 9.19
CA ALA A 11 -5.44 9.73 9.18
C ALA A 11 -6.41 10.58 9.99
N ARG A 12 -5.89 11.29 11.00
CA ARG A 12 -6.71 12.08 11.92
C ARG A 12 -7.12 13.41 11.26
N TRP A 13 -8.39 13.79 11.42
CA TRP A 13 -8.93 15.07 10.91
C TRP A 13 -8.64 15.28 9.42
N SER A 14 -8.75 14.22 8.64
CA SER A 14 -8.40 14.20 7.21
C SER A 14 -9.60 13.96 6.32
N ASP A 15 -10.81 14.18 6.83
CA ASP A 15 -12.08 13.99 6.13
C ASP A 15 -12.10 14.79 4.81
N GLU A 16 -11.72 16.07 4.84
CA GLU A 16 -11.65 16.91 3.64
C GLU A 16 -10.64 16.41 2.59
N VAL A 17 -9.54 15.78 3.04
CA VAL A 17 -8.52 15.20 2.15
C VAL A 17 -9.02 13.89 1.54
N MET A 18 -9.79 13.10 2.30
CA MET A 18 -10.27 11.78 1.90
C MET A 18 -11.60 11.80 1.17
N GLU A 19 -12.43 12.82 1.36
CA GLU A 19 -13.75 12.97 0.72
C GLU A 19 -13.68 12.74 -0.81
N PRO A 20 -12.76 13.36 -1.58
CA PRO A 20 -12.68 13.12 -3.02
C PRO A 20 -12.31 11.69 -3.39
N LEU A 21 -11.58 10.99 -2.51
CA LEU A 21 -11.12 9.62 -2.72
C LEU A 21 -12.25 8.58 -2.48
N THR A 22 -13.37 9.00 -1.89
CA THR A 22 -14.58 8.17 -1.70
C THR A 22 -15.50 8.15 -2.94
N GLN A 23 -15.25 9.03 -3.91
CA GLN A 23 -16.02 9.12 -5.14
C GLN A 23 -15.27 8.46 -6.30
N ASP A 24 -15.95 8.17 -7.41
CA ASP A 24 -15.27 7.75 -8.64
C ASP A 24 -14.67 8.97 -9.35
N ASP A 25 -13.47 8.82 -9.91
CA ASP A 25 -12.77 9.88 -10.64
C ASP A 25 -11.95 9.21 -11.75
N PRO A 26 -12.33 9.45 -13.02
CA PRO A 26 -11.71 8.81 -14.17
C PRO A 26 -10.29 9.32 -14.49
N GLU A 27 -9.87 10.46 -13.91
CA GLU A 27 -8.54 11.04 -14.13
C GLU A 27 -7.46 10.38 -13.24
N ARG A 28 -7.85 9.59 -12.23
CA ARG A 28 -6.90 8.88 -11.35
C ARG A 28 -6.19 7.73 -12.07
N THR A 29 -4.92 7.53 -11.73
CA THR A 29 -4.11 6.42 -12.25
C THR A 29 -4.47 5.07 -11.64
N TRP A 30 -5.09 5.08 -10.46
CA TRP A 30 -5.61 3.90 -9.77
C TRP A 30 -7.15 3.92 -9.78
N ARG A 31 -7.78 2.76 -9.61
CA ARG A 31 -9.25 2.62 -9.69
C ARG A 31 -9.83 2.10 -8.39
N GLY A 32 -10.86 2.77 -7.90
CA GLY A 32 -11.60 2.34 -6.72
C GLY A 32 -12.11 3.52 -5.91
N ARG A 33 -12.83 3.22 -4.83
CA ARG A 33 -13.36 4.20 -3.88
C ARG A 33 -13.01 3.79 -2.48
N PHE A 34 -12.44 4.71 -1.73
CA PHE A 34 -12.29 4.52 -0.31
C PHE A 34 -13.66 4.52 0.38
N VAL A 35 -13.85 3.58 1.29
CA VAL A 35 -15.04 3.49 2.15
C VAL A 35 -14.61 3.86 3.56
N PRO A 36 -15.30 4.79 4.23
CA PRO A 36 -14.97 5.12 5.60
C PRO A 36 -15.11 3.95 6.56
N ILE A 37 -14.20 3.88 7.52
CA ILE A 37 -14.24 2.97 8.65
C ILE A 37 -14.86 3.73 9.82
N ALA A 38 -16.06 3.32 10.22
CA ALA A 38 -16.81 3.97 11.29
C ALA A 38 -16.03 3.94 12.61
N GLY A 39 -15.75 5.12 13.16
CA GLY A 39 -15.15 5.25 14.48
C GLY A 39 -16.17 5.15 15.61
N HIS A 40 -15.70 4.77 16.80
CA HIS A 40 -16.54 4.57 17.98
C HIS A 40 -17.29 5.83 18.45
N TRP A 41 -16.79 7.03 18.10
CA TRP A 41 -17.32 8.32 18.56
C TRP A 41 -18.01 9.13 17.45
N GLY A 42 -18.36 8.50 16.32
CA GLY A 42 -19.01 9.18 15.19
C GLY A 42 -18.08 10.03 14.33
N TYR A 43 -16.75 9.89 14.51
CA TYR A 43 -15.74 10.46 13.63
C TYR A 43 -15.06 9.35 12.85
N GLU A 44 -14.76 9.59 11.57
CA GLU A 44 -14.03 8.67 10.71
C GLU A 44 -12.54 8.88 10.95
N PHE A 45 -11.84 7.83 11.41
CA PHE A 45 -10.38 7.87 11.62
C PHE A 45 -9.62 7.05 10.58
N GLY A 46 -10.35 6.38 9.70
CA GLY A 46 -9.74 5.59 8.66
C GLY A 46 -10.68 5.29 7.51
N TRP A 47 -10.09 4.83 6.42
CA TRP A 47 -10.78 4.49 5.18
C TRP A 47 -10.16 3.23 4.59
N ALA A 48 -10.98 2.35 4.05
CA ALA A 48 -10.57 1.09 3.43
C ALA A 48 -10.82 1.12 1.92
N LEU A 49 -9.97 0.43 1.16
CA LEU A 49 -10.12 0.20 -0.27
C LEU A 49 -9.60 -1.19 -0.61
N GLU A 50 -10.34 -1.92 -1.43
CA GLU A 50 -9.94 -3.22 -1.97
C GLU A 50 -9.73 -3.12 -3.48
N PHE A 51 -8.66 -3.74 -3.98
CA PHE A 51 -8.37 -3.90 -5.38
C PHE A 51 -8.50 -5.35 -5.78
N GLU A 52 -9.31 -5.64 -6.80
CA GLU A 52 -9.41 -6.97 -7.39
C GLU A 52 -8.31 -7.24 -8.44
N LYS A 53 -7.52 -6.24 -8.87
CA LYS A 53 -6.53 -6.39 -9.96
C LYS A 53 -5.28 -5.57 -9.69
N MET A 54 -4.09 -6.18 -9.90
CA MET A 54 -2.81 -5.47 -9.66
C MET A 54 -2.68 -4.14 -10.39
N HIS A 55 -3.03 -4.06 -11.68
CA HIS A 55 -2.89 -2.82 -12.44
C HIS A 55 -3.77 -1.68 -11.89
N ALA A 56 -4.85 -2.01 -11.18
CA ALA A 56 -5.77 -1.02 -10.64
C ALA A 56 -5.18 -0.21 -9.49
N ARG A 57 -4.09 -0.68 -8.84
CA ARG A 57 -3.48 0.01 -7.68
C ARG A 57 -2.33 0.96 -8.04
N LYS A 58 -1.88 0.97 -9.30
CA LYS A 58 -0.68 1.67 -9.74
C LYS A 58 -0.79 3.19 -9.52
N GLY A 59 0.14 3.74 -8.77
CA GLY A 59 0.23 5.17 -8.46
C GLY A 59 -0.64 5.62 -7.27
N LEU A 60 -1.34 4.70 -6.59
CA LEU A 60 -2.03 4.99 -5.33
C LEU A 60 -1.08 5.57 -4.26
N LEU A 61 0.05 4.93 -3.96
CA LEU A 61 0.95 5.41 -2.90
C LEU A 61 1.49 6.81 -3.26
N ARG A 62 1.82 7.02 -4.53
CA ARG A 62 2.25 8.34 -5.02
C ARG A 62 1.14 9.38 -4.90
N HIS A 63 -0.10 9.00 -5.20
CA HIS A 63 -1.24 9.89 -5.05
C HIS A 63 -1.44 10.25 -3.58
N LEU A 64 -1.48 9.26 -2.67
CA LEU A 64 -1.58 9.49 -1.23
C LEU A 64 -0.42 10.35 -0.71
N GLU A 65 0.82 10.14 -1.16
CA GLU A 65 1.97 10.98 -0.81
C GLU A 65 1.76 12.46 -1.21
N SER A 66 1.11 12.70 -2.35
CA SER A 66 0.89 14.05 -2.87
C SER A 66 -0.24 14.84 -2.22
N LEU A 67 -1.09 14.18 -1.41
CA LEU A 67 -2.24 14.83 -0.79
C LEU A 67 -1.81 15.84 0.29
N PRO A 68 -2.55 16.96 0.45
CA PRO A 68 -2.22 18.00 1.40
C PRO A 68 -2.64 17.63 2.83
N TRP A 69 -2.04 16.58 3.39
CA TRP A 69 -2.38 16.10 4.73
C TRP A 69 -2.17 17.20 5.79
N PRO A 70 -3.16 17.49 6.65
CA PRO A 70 -3.01 18.49 7.70
C PRO A 70 -1.98 18.07 8.76
N HIS A 71 -1.88 16.76 9.01
CA HIS A 71 -0.94 16.17 9.97
C HIS A 71 -0.25 14.92 9.38
N PRO A 72 0.70 15.09 8.44
CA PRO A 72 1.32 13.97 7.71
C PRO A 72 1.95 12.91 8.63
N HIS A 73 2.57 13.33 9.73
CA HIS A 73 3.22 12.45 10.71
C HIS A 73 2.27 11.48 11.44
N THR A 74 0.95 11.71 11.35
CA THR A 74 -0.07 10.82 11.93
C THR A 74 -0.64 9.82 10.93
N VAL A 75 -0.36 10.04 9.63
CA VAL A 75 -0.90 9.20 8.55
C VAL A 75 -0.18 7.86 8.57
N GLN A 76 -0.97 6.80 8.65
CA GLN A 76 -0.53 5.42 8.53
C GLN A 76 -1.30 4.80 7.37
N VAL A 77 -0.57 4.29 6.38
CA VAL A 77 -1.16 3.55 5.26
C VAL A 77 -0.76 2.09 5.42
N LEU A 78 -1.74 1.25 5.66
CA LEU A 78 -1.58 -0.19 5.74
C LEU A 78 -1.90 -0.77 4.37
N LEU A 79 -0.96 -1.53 3.79
CA LEU A 79 -1.17 -2.26 2.54
C LEU A 79 -0.95 -3.74 2.77
N ARG A 80 -1.85 -4.55 2.25
CA ARG A 80 -1.70 -6.00 2.23
C ARG A 80 -2.04 -6.50 0.84
N ASP A 81 -1.09 -7.15 0.21
CA ASP A 81 -1.35 -7.97 -0.95
C ASP A 81 -1.77 -9.39 -0.50
N GLN A 82 -2.52 -10.14 -1.33
CA GLN A 82 -3.00 -11.48 -1.00
C GLN A 82 -1.91 -12.44 -0.51
N ASP A 83 -0.67 -12.28 -0.99
CA ASP A 83 0.46 -13.16 -0.66
C ASP A 83 1.28 -12.65 0.54
N ASP A 84 0.88 -11.53 1.15
CA ASP A 84 1.48 -11.01 2.38
C ASP A 84 0.89 -11.72 3.62
N ASP A 85 1.75 -12.04 4.59
CA ASP A 85 1.36 -12.61 5.89
C ASP A 85 0.62 -11.58 6.77
N CYS A 86 0.89 -10.29 6.56
CA CYS A 86 0.34 -9.19 7.34
C CYS A 86 0.35 -7.89 6.54
N PHE A 87 -0.32 -6.85 7.06
CA PHE A 87 -0.23 -5.51 6.48
C PHE A 87 1.18 -4.95 6.67
N GLY A 88 1.78 -4.49 5.58
CA GLY A 88 2.89 -3.55 5.64
C GLY A 88 2.40 -2.19 6.09
N LEU A 89 3.29 -1.39 6.68
CA LEU A 89 2.98 -0.07 7.22
C LEU A 89 3.78 0.99 6.47
N TRP A 90 3.11 1.99 5.90
CA TRP A 90 3.73 3.16 5.31
C TRP A 90 3.41 4.39 6.13
N MET A 91 4.43 5.21 6.39
CA MET A 91 4.32 6.46 7.14
C MET A 91 5.15 7.55 6.48
N PHE A 92 4.80 8.80 6.74
CA PHE A 92 5.62 9.93 6.29
C PHE A 92 6.94 10.00 7.08
N GLN A 93 8.06 9.92 6.37
CA GLN A 93 9.41 10.22 6.87
C GLN A 93 10.05 11.22 5.91
N GLU A 94 10.52 12.35 6.44
CA GLU A 94 11.16 13.42 5.64
C GLU A 94 10.29 13.89 4.45
N GLY A 95 8.97 13.91 4.64
CA GLY A 95 8.01 14.34 3.62
C GLY A 95 7.69 13.28 2.56
N ARG A 96 8.18 12.05 2.71
CA ARG A 96 7.92 10.93 1.79
C ARG A 96 7.18 9.81 2.48
N LEU A 97 6.25 9.17 1.77
CA LEU A 97 5.50 8.03 2.26
C LEU A 97 6.32 6.76 2.04
N VAL A 98 6.94 6.25 3.10
CA VAL A 98 7.89 5.13 3.04
C VAL A 98 7.41 3.93 3.85
N GLU A 99 7.74 2.73 3.40
CA GLU A 99 7.47 1.51 4.16
C GLU A 99 8.34 1.49 5.42
N VAL A 100 7.70 1.29 6.56
CA VAL A 100 8.32 1.15 7.89
C VAL A 100 8.54 -0.33 8.16
N THR A 101 9.77 -0.70 8.50
CA THR A 101 10.10 -2.07 8.88
C THR A 101 9.38 -2.46 10.17
N ILE A 102 8.52 -3.46 10.08
CA ILE A 102 7.87 -4.08 11.24
C ILE A 102 8.79 -5.19 11.78
N PRO A 103 9.05 -5.28 13.09
CA PRO A 103 9.88 -6.34 13.64
C PRO A 103 9.39 -7.73 13.22
N ARG A 104 10.35 -8.61 12.87
CA ARG A 104 10.10 -9.99 12.44
C ARG A 104 9.32 -10.12 11.14
N THR A 105 9.45 -9.12 10.26
CA THR A 105 8.92 -9.17 8.90
C THR A 105 10.03 -8.83 7.92
N GLU A 106 9.95 -9.40 6.72
CA GLU A 106 10.83 -9.05 5.60
C GLU A 106 10.03 -9.10 4.29
N ARG A 107 10.28 -8.13 3.41
CA ARG A 107 9.69 -8.10 2.06
C ARG A 107 10.59 -8.85 1.08
N PHE A 108 10.05 -9.93 0.51
CA PHE A 108 10.74 -10.78 -0.45
C PHE A 108 10.34 -10.39 -1.87
N HIS A 109 11.34 -10.26 -2.75
CA HIS A 109 11.12 -9.88 -4.14
C HIS A 109 11.48 -11.02 -5.09
N GLN A 110 10.69 -11.15 -6.15
CA GLN A 110 11.07 -11.93 -7.32
C GLN A 110 12.06 -11.13 -8.20
N PRO A 111 12.82 -11.79 -9.08
CA PRO A 111 13.62 -11.12 -10.09
C PRO A 111 12.76 -10.18 -10.95
N ALA A 112 13.36 -9.06 -11.36
CA ALA A 112 12.72 -8.12 -12.27
C ALA A 112 12.21 -8.86 -13.52
N PRO A 113 11.03 -8.48 -14.05
CA PRO A 113 10.51 -9.09 -15.27
C PRO A 113 11.48 -8.85 -16.44
N PRO A 114 11.45 -9.74 -17.46
CA PRO A 114 12.39 -9.68 -18.58
C PRO A 114 12.24 -8.43 -19.46
N ASN A 115 11.08 -7.77 -19.40
CA ASN A 115 10.78 -6.54 -20.13
C ASN A 115 9.74 -5.68 -19.38
N GLU A 116 9.47 -4.49 -19.89
CA GLU A 116 8.57 -3.50 -19.27
C GLU A 116 7.08 -3.79 -19.46
N ASP A 117 6.71 -4.82 -20.24
CA ASP A 117 5.32 -5.18 -20.53
C ASP A 117 4.60 -5.72 -19.27
N PHE A 118 5.35 -6.13 -18.25
CA PHE A 118 4.84 -6.58 -16.95
C PHE A 118 4.83 -5.44 -15.94
N ASP A 119 3.73 -5.32 -15.20
CA ASP A 119 3.66 -4.41 -14.05
C ASP A 119 4.66 -4.82 -12.95
N PRO A 120 5.23 -3.84 -12.23
CA PRO A 120 6.13 -4.13 -11.10
C PRO A 120 5.42 -4.95 -10.01
N ASP A 121 6.18 -5.88 -9.42
CA ASP A 121 5.71 -6.74 -8.33
C ASP A 121 5.97 -6.05 -6.96
N PRO A 122 4.98 -5.97 -6.05
CA PRO A 122 5.14 -5.43 -4.70
C PRO A 122 6.03 -6.27 -3.78
N GLY A 123 6.45 -7.45 -4.21
CA GLY A 123 7.02 -8.46 -3.34
C GLY A 123 5.97 -9.09 -2.43
N MET A 124 6.45 -9.83 -1.45
CA MET A 124 5.63 -10.46 -0.41
C MET A 124 6.21 -10.12 0.95
N LEU A 125 5.40 -9.54 1.83
CA LEU A 125 5.77 -9.27 3.22
C LEU A 125 5.48 -10.51 4.06
N LEU A 126 6.54 -11.21 4.45
CA LEU A 126 6.45 -12.47 5.19
C LEU A 126 6.99 -12.32 6.60
N ARG A 127 6.42 -13.09 7.53
CA ARG A 127 6.89 -13.17 8.92
C ARG A 127 8.09 -14.09 9.03
N THR A 128 9.13 -13.60 9.69
CA THR A 128 10.40 -14.33 9.85
C THR A 128 10.48 -15.13 11.16
N ASP A 129 9.40 -15.11 11.96
CA ASP A 129 9.30 -15.82 13.24
C ASP A 129 8.31 -16.98 13.22
N GLN A 130 7.97 -17.45 12.03
CA GLN A 130 7.17 -18.65 11.82
C GLN A 130 8.06 -19.83 11.42
N ASP A 131 7.61 -21.06 11.70
CA ASP A 131 8.29 -22.30 11.27
C ASP A 131 8.09 -22.62 9.77
N SER A 132 7.61 -21.65 8.98
CA SER A 132 7.42 -21.77 7.54
C SER A 132 8.74 -21.56 6.80
N ALA A 133 8.94 -22.31 5.71
CA ALA A 133 10.09 -22.11 4.84
C ALA A 133 9.93 -20.77 4.08
N LEU A 134 10.87 -19.85 4.28
CA LEU A 134 10.93 -18.58 3.56
C LEU A 134 11.56 -18.76 2.17
N PRO A 135 11.11 -17.98 1.16
CA PRO A 135 11.73 -18.01 -0.16
C PRO A 135 13.15 -17.43 -0.14
N GLU A 136 13.95 -17.77 -1.15
CA GLU A 136 15.25 -17.12 -1.33
C GLU A 136 15.05 -15.66 -1.74
N GLN A 137 15.74 -14.76 -1.05
CA GLN A 137 15.69 -13.33 -1.33
C GLN A 137 16.47 -13.02 -2.61
N THR A 138 15.81 -12.39 -3.59
CA THR A 138 16.48 -11.91 -4.81
C THR A 138 17.49 -10.83 -4.46
N PRO A 139 18.74 -10.87 -4.97
CA PRO A 139 19.72 -9.80 -4.76
C PRO A 139 19.19 -8.45 -5.27
N GLU A 140 19.47 -7.35 -4.56
CA GLU A 140 18.96 -6.02 -4.89
C GLU A 140 19.20 -5.61 -6.36
N ALA A 141 20.38 -5.92 -6.90
CA ALA A 141 20.75 -5.64 -8.29
C ALA A 141 19.89 -6.35 -9.35
N ARG A 142 19.05 -7.31 -8.95
CA ARG A 142 18.14 -8.07 -9.82
C ARG A 142 16.67 -7.78 -9.55
N ARG A 143 16.34 -6.89 -8.62
CA ARG A 143 14.96 -6.52 -8.29
C ARG A 143 14.45 -5.44 -9.24
N ASP A 144 13.13 -5.40 -9.44
CA ASP A 144 12.49 -4.28 -10.14
C ASP A 144 12.55 -3.02 -9.27
N THR A 145 12.97 -1.89 -9.83
CA THR A 145 13.07 -0.61 -9.12
C THR A 145 11.84 0.28 -9.30
N ARG A 146 10.88 -0.12 -10.13
CA ARG A 146 9.64 0.64 -10.38
C ARG A 146 8.67 0.46 -9.20
N SER A 147 7.92 1.50 -8.86
CA SER A 147 6.90 1.41 -7.80
C SER A 147 5.71 0.54 -8.24
N PRO A 148 5.33 -0.50 -7.46
CA PRO A 148 4.14 -1.33 -7.70
C PRO A 148 2.84 -0.70 -7.20
N TRP A 149 2.95 0.39 -6.43
CA TRP A 149 1.87 1.13 -5.82
C TRP A 149 1.88 2.58 -6.24
#